data_AF-A0A0B7MCC0-F1
#
_entry.id   AF-A0A0B7MCC0-F1
#
_cell.length_a   1.000
_cell.length_b   1.000
_cell.length_c   1.000
_cell.angle_alpha   90.00
_cell.angle_beta   90.00
_cell.angle_gamma   90.00
#
_symmetry.space_group_name_H-M   'P 1'
#
loop_
_entity.id
_entity.type
_entity.pdbx_description
1 polymer ?
#
loop_
_entity_poly.entity_id
_entity_poly.type
_entity_poly.pdbx_seq_one_letter_code
_entity_poly.pdbx_strand_id
1 'polypeptide(L)'
;MVDEDKMAVHVIEEVIEKEINFLEHKHTRKHLRAGELWKPIISQRQTFEEWEAKGCRRFENVARDRAKELLAVHEVEPLSPEVDAELDKIIASAQKTLAE
;
A
#
# COMPACT_ATOMS: atom_id res chain seq x y z
N MET A 1 17.51 -7.88 -1.47
CA MET A 1 18.90 -8.30 -1.21
C MET A 1 18.89 -9.24 -0.02
N VAL A 2 19.51 -10.41 -0.16
CA VAL A 2 19.61 -11.45 0.87
C VAL A 2 20.92 -11.23 1.63
N ASP A 3 20.85 -11.27 2.96
CA ASP A 3 21.99 -11.10 3.87
C ASP A 3 21.78 -11.98 5.13
N GLU A 4 22.82 -12.11 5.95
CA GLU A 4 22.82 -12.96 7.15
C GLU A 4 21.73 -12.60 8.15
N ASP A 5 21.50 -11.30 8.37
CA ASP A 5 20.47 -10.77 9.25
C ASP A 5 19.07 -11.19 8.77
N LYS A 6 18.81 -11.13 7.45
CA LYS A 6 17.54 -11.57 6.85
C LYS A 6 17.37 -13.08 6.75
N MET A 7 18.46 -13.84 6.71
CA MET A 7 18.39 -15.30 6.78
C MET A 7 17.95 -15.79 8.16
N ALA A 8 18.23 -15.00 9.22
CA ALA A 8 17.73 -15.21 10.59
C ALA A 8 18.01 -16.60 11.19
N VAL A 9 19.06 -17.29 10.73
CA VAL A 9 19.37 -18.68 11.14
C VAL A 9 19.59 -18.79 12.66
N HIS A 10 20.37 -17.87 13.24
CA HIS A 10 20.60 -17.82 14.70
C HIS A 10 19.33 -17.51 15.49
N VAL A 11 18.41 -16.74 14.93
CA VAL A 11 17.12 -16.46 15.58
C VAL A 11 16.27 -17.73 15.65
N ILE A 12 16.28 -18.53 14.59
CA ILE A 12 15.57 -19.81 14.55
C ILE A 12 16.16 -20.78 15.58
N GLU A 13 17.49 -20.89 15.63
CA GLU A 13 18.21 -21.70 16.63
C GLU A 13 17.84 -21.27 18.06
N GLU A 14 17.96 -19.98 18.38
CA GLU A 14 17.66 -19.45 19.73
C GLU A 14 16.20 -19.70 20.14
N VAL A 15 15.25 -19.54 19.23
CA VAL A 15 13.82 -19.73 19.51
C VAL A 15 13.51 -21.19 19.82
N ILE A 16 14.14 -22.13 19.11
CA ILE A 16 13.98 -23.57 19.36
C ILE A 16 14.62 -23.95 20.70
N GLU A 17 15.87 -23.53 20.94
CA GLU A 17 16.61 -23.88 22.16
C GLU A 17 15.94 -23.38 23.44
N LYS A 18 15.32 -22.18 23.38
CA LYS A 18 14.68 -21.56 24.53
C LYS A 18 13.20 -21.87 24.65
N GLU A 19 12.62 -22.64 23.72
CA GLU A 19 11.19 -22.95 23.64
C GLU A 19 10.29 -21.69 23.69
N ILE A 20 10.72 -20.61 23.05
CA ILE A 20 9.97 -19.33 22.98
C ILE A 20 9.27 -19.16 21.63
N ASN A 21 8.64 -18.00 21.42
CA ASN A 21 8.04 -17.62 20.14
C ASN A 21 8.77 -16.43 19.49
N PHE A 22 8.63 -16.28 18.17
CA PHE A 22 9.26 -15.19 17.42
C PHE A 22 8.66 -13.82 17.69
N LEU A 23 7.43 -13.71 18.21
CA LEU A 23 6.74 -12.42 18.37
C LEU A 23 7.41 -11.55 19.44
N GLU A 24 8.00 -12.19 20.45
CA GLU A 24 8.71 -11.50 21.54
C GLU A 24 10.16 -11.16 21.18
N HIS A 25 10.69 -11.71 20.08
CA HIS A 25 12.08 -11.56 19.71
C HIS A 25 12.41 -10.16 19.15
N LYS A 26 13.57 -9.61 19.54
CA LYS A 26 14.00 -8.26 19.10
C LYS A 26 14.18 -8.16 17.59
N HIS A 27 14.65 -9.25 16.96
CA HIS A 27 14.80 -9.34 15.50
C HIS A 27 13.46 -9.15 14.80
N THR A 28 12.41 -9.87 15.20
CA THR A 28 11.06 -9.71 14.65
C THR A 28 10.59 -8.25 14.76
N ARG A 29 10.77 -7.61 15.92
CA ARG A 29 10.42 -6.19 16.09
C ARG A 29 11.20 -5.25 15.17
N LYS A 30 12.49 -5.49 14.97
CA LYS A 30 13.36 -4.71 14.08
C LYS A 30 12.85 -4.78 12.63
N HIS A 31 12.64 -5.98 12.09
CA HIS A 31 12.25 -6.17 10.69
C HIS A 31 10.79 -5.78 10.41
N LEU A 32 9.88 -5.97 11.37
CA LEU A 32 8.51 -5.44 11.28
C LEU A 32 8.48 -3.92 11.13
N ARG A 33 9.37 -3.20 11.82
CA ARG A 33 9.49 -1.73 11.73
C ARG A 33 10.25 -1.27 10.50
N ALA A 34 11.15 -2.11 9.97
CA ALA A 34 11.86 -1.86 8.72
C ALA A 34 10.97 -1.96 7.47
N GLY A 35 9.71 -2.35 7.61
CA GLY A 35 8.75 -2.40 6.51
C GLY A 35 8.87 -3.67 5.65
N GLU A 36 9.45 -4.74 6.17
CA GLU A 36 9.58 -6.00 5.43
C GLU A 36 8.23 -6.69 5.17
N LEU A 37 7.22 -6.37 5.98
CA LEU A 37 5.85 -6.80 5.72
C LEU A 37 5.09 -5.71 4.98
N TRP A 38 4.54 -6.09 3.82
CA TRP A 38 3.55 -5.29 3.15
C TRP A 38 2.29 -5.13 4.01
N LYS A 39 1.88 -3.88 4.22
CA LYS A 39 0.64 -3.52 4.90
C LYS A 39 -0.47 -3.28 3.88
N PRO A 40 -1.62 -3.96 4.02
CA PRO A 40 -2.73 -3.75 3.11
C PRO A 40 -3.33 -2.37 3.31
N ILE A 41 -3.76 -1.74 2.22
CA ILE A 41 -4.37 -0.41 2.25
C ILE A 41 -5.85 -0.51 2.67
N ILE A 42 -6.58 -1.50 2.15
CA ILE A 42 -8.03 -1.64 2.38
C ILE A 42 -8.46 -3.01 2.92
N SER A 43 -7.59 -4.03 2.86
CA SER A 43 -7.91 -5.36 3.38
C SER A 43 -7.94 -5.34 4.91
N GLN A 44 -8.97 -5.92 5.48
CA GLN A 44 -9.17 -6.00 6.93
C GLN A 44 -8.66 -7.36 7.42
N ARG A 45 -7.69 -7.36 8.33
CA ARG A 45 -7.10 -8.58 8.94
C ARG A 45 -7.50 -8.75 10.41
N GLN A 46 -8.61 -8.14 10.80
CA GLN A 46 -9.16 -8.23 12.15
C GLN A 46 -9.98 -9.51 12.34
N THR A 47 -10.38 -9.78 13.59
CA THR A 47 -11.29 -10.89 13.89
C THR A 47 -12.71 -10.61 13.37
N PHE A 48 -13.56 -11.64 13.36
CA PHE A 48 -14.95 -11.50 12.96
C PHE A 48 -15.72 -10.55 13.89
N GLU A 49 -15.52 -10.67 15.20
CA GLU A 49 -16.18 -9.87 16.23
C GLU A 49 -15.83 -8.39 16.09
N GLU A 50 -14.56 -8.07 15.79
CA GLU A 50 -14.14 -6.69 15.51
C GLU A 50 -14.77 -6.15 14.22
N TRP A 51 -14.89 -6.98 13.17
CA TRP A 51 -15.56 -6.59 11.93
C TRP A 51 -17.06 -6.36 12.13
N GLU A 52 -17.69 -7.19 12.95
CA GLU A 52 -19.10 -7.08 13.30
C GLU A 52 -19.37 -5.81 14.12
N ALA A 53 -18.57 -5.56 15.17
CA ALA A 53 -18.65 -4.34 15.98
C ALA A 53 -18.42 -3.06 15.16
N LYS A 54 -17.67 -3.13 14.06
CA LYS A 54 -17.44 -2.04 13.10
C LYS A 54 -18.53 -1.93 12.01
N GLY A 55 -19.64 -2.65 12.16
CA GLY A 55 -20.83 -2.53 11.32
C GLY A 55 -20.84 -3.41 10.07
N CYS A 56 -20.15 -4.57 10.11
CA CYS A 56 -20.22 -5.59 9.07
C CYS A 56 -19.98 -5.06 7.64
N ARG A 57 -19.06 -4.10 7.51
CA ARG A 57 -18.88 -3.40 6.23
C ARG A 57 -18.40 -4.34 5.14
N ARG A 58 -19.18 -4.39 4.05
CA ARG A 58 -18.80 -5.10 2.81
C ARG A 58 -17.57 -4.45 2.19
N PHE A 59 -16.68 -5.27 1.63
CA PHE A 59 -15.38 -4.82 1.14
C PHE A 59 -15.47 -3.81 -0.01
N GLU A 60 -16.45 -3.97 -0.91
CA GLU A 60 -16.71 -3.05 -2.02
C GLU A 60 -17.11 -1.65 -1.56
N ASN A 61 -17.75 -1.52 -0.39
CA ASN A 61 -18.07 -0.22 0.17
C ASN A 61 -16.79 0.46 0.67
N VAL A 62 -15.87 -0.30 1.29
CA VAL A 62 -14.58 0.20 1.77
C VAL A 62 -13.74 0.67 0.59
N ALA A 63 -13.69 -0.12 -0.48
CA ALA A 63 -12.97 0.24 -1.70
C ALA A 63 -13.54 1.51 -2.35
N ARG A 64 -14.88 1.63 -2.42
CA ARG A 64 -15.56 2.82 -2.97
C ARG A 64 -15.24 4.08 -2.17
N ASP A 65 -15.27 4.01 -0.85
CA ASP A 65 -14.97 5.16 0.00
C ASP A 65 -13.50 5.56 -0.14
N ARG A 66 -12.57 4.60 -0.20
CA ARG A 66 -11.16 4.89 -0.44
C ARG A 66 -10.93 5.55 -1.81
N ALA A 67 -11.64 5.12 -2.84
CA ALA A 67 -11.56 5.75 -4.17
C ALA A 67 -12.05 7.21 -4.12
N LYS A 68 -13.17 7.48 -3.45
CA LYS A 68 -13.68 8.85 -3.27
C LYS A 68 -12.71 9.72 -2.49
N GLU A 69 -12.11 9.19 -1.42
CA GLU A 69 -11.10 9.89 -0.65
C GLU A 69 -9.89 10.25 -1.51
N LEU A 70 -9.35 9.29 -2.27
CA LEU A 70 -8.23 9.53 -3.19
C LEU A 70 -8.55 10.61 -4.21
N LEU A 71 -9.73 10.57 -4.83
CA LEU A 71 -10.16 11.60 -5.79
C LEU A 71 -10.31 12.98 -5.15
N ALA A 72 -10.60 13.07 -3.85
CA ALA A 72 -10.78 14.34 -3.15
C ALA A 72 -9.45 14.96 -2.68
N VAL A 73 -8.43 14.14 -2.40
CA VAL A 73 -7.18 14.60 -1.76
C VAL A 73 -5.94 14.46 -2.61
N HIS A 74 -5.97 13.67 -3.69
CA HIS A 74 -4.79 13.44 -4.51
C HIS A 74 -4.54 14.64 -5.43
N GLU A 75 -3.44 15.34 -5.17
CA GLU A 75 -2.91 16.37 -6.05
C GLU A 75 -1.80 15.77 -6.92
N VAL A 76 -1.92 15.96 -8.24
CA VAL A 76 -0.91 15.54 -9.21
C VAL A 76 0.08 16.69 -9.38
N GLU A 77 1.37 16.35 -9.47
CA GLU A 77 2.40 17.33 -9.81
C GLU A 77 2.07 17.94 -11.19
N PRO A 78 1.94 19.27 -11.31
CA PRO A 78 1.59 19.89 -12.58
C PRO A 78 2.68 19.66 -13.61
N LEU A 79 2.26 19.51 -14.88
CA LEU A 79 3.19 19.46 -16.00
C LEU A 79 3.93 20.80 -16.14
N SER A 80 5.11 20.78 -16.76
CA SER A 80 5.77 22.05 -17.10
C SER A 80 4.90 22.84 -18.09
N PRO A 81 4.90 24.18 -18.02
CA PRO A 81 4.08 25.01 -18.92
C PRO A 81 4.31 24.72 -20.40
N GLU A 82 5.54 24.36 -20.77
CA GLU A 82 5.92 24.04 -22.15
C GLU A 82 5.28 22.73 -22.63
N VAL A 83 5.24 21.71 -21.77
CA VAL A 83 4.61 20.42 -22.09
C VAL A 83 3.10 20.59 -22.18
N ASP A 84 2.50 21.31 -21.25
CA ASP A 84 1.05 21.54 -21.21
C ASP A 84 0.57 22.28 -22.48
N ALA A 85 1.29 23.33 -22.88
CA ALA A 85 1.00 24.09 -24.10
C ALA A 85 1.15 23.25 -25.38
N GLU A 86 2.06 22.27 -25.40
CA GLU A 86 2.22 21.38 -26.56
C GLU A 86 1.10 20.34 -26.62
N LEU A 87 0.68 19.80 -25.48
CA LEU A 87 -0.46 18.90 -25.39
C LEU A 87 -1.75 19.58 -25.88
N ASP A 88 -1.98 20.85 -25.50
CA ASP A 88 -3.12 21.64 -25.98
C ASP A 88 -3.16 21.75 -27.51
N LYS A 89 -2.01 22.00 -28.15
CA LYS A 89 -1.92 22.06 -29.61
C LYS A 89 -2.24 20.72 -30.26
N ILE A 90 -1.72 19.63 -29.70
CA ILE A 90 -1.96 18.27 -30.20
C ILE A 90 -3.46 17.94 -30.10
N ILE A 91 -4.09 18.24 -28.96
CA ILE A 91 -5.51 18.00 -28.74
C ILE A 91 -6.36 18.82 -29.72
N ALA A 92 -6.06 20.10 -29.91
CA ALA A 92 -6.78 20.97 -30.83
C ALA A 92 -6.67 20.48 -32.28
N SER A 93 -5.48 20.03 -32.70
CA SER A 93 -5.25 19.45 -34.02
C SER A 93 -6.08 18.17 -34.22
N ALA A 94 -6.04 17.25 -33.26
CA ALA A 94 -6.79 16.00 -33.31
C ALA A 94 -8.32 16.24 -33.35
N GLN A 95 -8.83 17.19 -32.57
CA GLN A 95 -10.25 17.57 -32.59
C GLN A 95 -10.68 18.12 -33.94
N LYS A 96 -9.83 18.93 -34.59
CA LYS A 96 -10.12 19.44 -35.94
C LYS A 96 -10.19 18.31 -36.97
N THR A 97 -9.24 17.38 -36.94
CA THR A 97 -9.23 16.21 -37.83
C THR A 97 -10.44 15.30 -37.61
N LEU A 98 -10.93 15.17 -36.36
CA LEU A 98 -12.10 14.34 -36.07
C LEU A 98 -13.44 14.98 -36.53
N ALA A 99 -13.45 16.29 -36.74
CA ALA A 99 -14.62 17.06 -37.16
C ALA A 99 -14.75 17.20 -38.69
N GLU A 100 -13.73 16.78 -39.44
CA GLU A 100 -13.70 16.67 -40.91
C GLU A 100 -14.14 15.26 -41.36
#